data_AF-D7UUW8-F1
#
_entry.id   AF-D7UUW8-F1
#
_cell.length_a   1.000
_cell.length_b   1.000
_cell.length_c   1.000
_cell.angle_alpha   90.00
_cell.angle_beta   90.00
_cell.angle_gamma   90.00
#
_symmetry.space_group_name_H-M   'P 1'
#
loop_
_entity.id
_entity.type
_entity.pdbx_description
1 polymer ?
#
loop_
_entity_poly.entity_id
_entity_poly.type
_entity_poly.pdbx_seq_one_letter_code
_entity_poly.pdbx_strand_id
1 'polypeptide(L)'
;MLLQKIKTMTNFTNTEKVIADYILANTANMEQLTIQELARKTYTSHASIIRFTRKLGLDGFKSFKIELLKTNQQENHVLSEINPNIPFEHDDSILKISREMMELTQQTITESYHLLDEQKLFQATRQLYDAKRIFLFALGDSQIRAESFQNKLWKINQYAILATDRSEWAVHTANITSEDCALFISYDAKSPHDITAAEWLKSRGVPIILLTSHITSKLSKIADICIAVPNLEDKSELKIATFASQIAFDYILNVIFSTLYQIDYEKNKDYQTLNQQFLSDNNA
;
A
#
# COMPACT_ATOMS: atom_id res chain seq x y z
N MET A 1 29.76 5.51 3.87
CA MET A 1 31.23 5.68 4.06
C MET A 1 31.65 7.09 4.51
N LEU A 2 31.00 8.17 4.04
CA LEU A 2 31.42 9.55 4.34
C LEU A 2 31.20 9.99 5.79
N LEU A 3 30.05 9.68 6.40
CA LEU A 3 29.77 9.99 7.81
C LEU A 3 30.76 9.32 8.77
N GLN A 4 31.07 8.05 8.53
CA GLN A 4 32.10 7.33 9.28
C GLN A 4 33.49 7.95 9.13
N LYS A 5 33.84 8.43 7.92
CA LYS A 5 35.07 9.16 7.68
C LYS A 5 35.12 10.47 8.47
N ILE A 6 34.01 11.21 8.55
CA ILE A 6 33.92 12.43 9.36
C ILE A 6 34.05 12.10 10.87
N LYS A 7 33.42 11.03 11.36
CA LYS A 7 33.52 10.60 12.78
C LYS A 7 34.93 10.17 13.20
N THR A 8 35.69 9.55 12.30
CA THR A 8 36.98 8.92 12.62
C THR A 8 38.20 9.79 12.33
N MET A 9 38.06 10.87 11.54
CA MET A 9 39.17 11.76 11.22
C MET A 9 39.56 12.61 12.44
N THR A 10 40.79 12.48 12.90
CA THR A 10 41.30 13.19 14.10
C THR A 10 42.01 14.50 13.78
N ASN A 11 42.35 14.74 12.51
CA ASN A 11 43.21 15.85 12.07
C ASN A 11 42.45 17.11 11.63
N PHE A 12 41.22 17.34 12.10
CA PHE A 12 40.48 18.57 11.82
C PHE A 12 41.03 19.77 12.57
N THR A 13 41.11 20.92 11.89
CA THR A 13 41.28 22.23 12.53
C THR A 13 40.04 22.59 13.37
N ASN A 14 40.14 23.57 14.26
CA ASN A 14 39.00 23.98 15.10
C ASN A 14 37.78 24.39 14.26
N THR A 15 37.99 25.10 13.15
CA THR A 15 36.92 25.49 12.21
C THR A 15 36.30 24.27 11.52
N GLU A 16 37.10 23.28 11.13
CA GLU A 16 36.61 22.06 10.48
C GLU A 16 35.85 21.15 11.46
N LYS A 17 36.25 21.12 12.75
CA LYS A 17 35.53 20.39 13.79
C LYS A 17 34.12 20.94 13.98
N VAL A 18 33.97 22.26 14.07
CA VAL A 18 32.65 22.91 14.17
C VAL A 18 31.75 22.55 13.00
N ILE A 19 32.30 22.49 11.78
CA ILE A 19 31.56 22.06 10.58
C ILE A 19 31.17 20.58 10.67
N ALA A 20 32.11 19.71 11.05
CA ALA A 20 31.89 18.27 11.22
C ALA A 20 30.80 17.98 12.26
N ASP A 21 30.89 18.59 13.45
CA ASP A 21 29.97 18.40 14.56
C ASP A 21 28.55 18.84 14.18
N TYR A 22 28.42 19.98 13.51
CA TYR A 22 27.13 20.45 13.01
C TYR A 22 26.49 19.45 12.05
N ILE A 23 27.28 18.94 11.09
CA ILE A 23 26.81 17.98 10.08
C ILE A 23 26.39 16.67 10.75
N LEU A 24 27.18 16.15 11.69
CA LEU A 24 26.88 14.92 12.42
C LEU A 24 25.61 15.04 13.28
N ALA A 25 25.35 16.23 13.85
CA ALA A 25 24.15 16.48 14.65
C ALA A 25 22.89 16.79 13.81
N ASN A 26 23.02 17.11 12.53
CA ASN A 26 21.90 17.59 11.69
C ASN A 26 21.76 16.83 10.36
N THR A 27 22.21 15.57 10.30
CA THR A 27 22.26 14.76 9.07
C THR A 27 20.94 14.72 8.29
N ALA A 28 19.80 14.58 8.98
CA ALA A 28 18.47 14.53 8.38
C ALA A 28 18.07 15.80 7.60
N ASN A 29 18.58 16.97 7.98
CA ASN A 29 18.19 18.26 7.39
C ASN A 29 19.20 18.76 6.33
N MET A 30 20.20 17.96 5.99
CA MET A 30 21.28 18.36 5.08
C MET A 30 20.83 18.49 3.62
N GLU A 31 19.73 17.85 3.23
CA GLU A 31 19.19 17.93 1.87
C GLU A 31 18.73 19.34 1.49
N GLN A 32 18.24 20.13 2.44
CA GLN A 32 17.69 21.46 2.17
C GLN A 32 18.69 22.60 2.40
N LEU A 33 19.84 22.31 3.01
CA LEU A 33 20.86 23.33 3.30
C LEU A 33 21.67 23.70 2.06
N THR A 34 21.83 24.99 1.80
CA THR A 34 22.85 25.48 0.85
C THR A 34 24.17 25.77 1.59
N ILE A 35 25.24 26.03 0.82
CA ILE A 35 26.53 26.41 1.39
C ILE A 35 26.44 27.70 2.21
N GLN A 36 25.54 28.61 1.85
CA GLN A 36 25.30 29.87 2.56
C GLN A 36 24.69 29.61 3.93
N GLU A 37 23.64 28.79 4.02
CA GLU A 37 23.05 28.42 5.31
C GLU A 37 24.04 27.65 6.17
N LEU A 38 24.82 26.74 5.59
CA LEU A 38 25.79 25.97 6.37
C LEU A 38 26.90 26.89 6.93
N ALA A 39 27.39 27.85 6.14
CA ALA A 39 28.35 28.85 6.58
C ALA A 39 27.79 29.68 7.73
N ARG A 40 26.55 30.15 7.59
CA ARG A 40 25.85 30.92 8.63
C ARG A 40 25.65 30.13 9.92
N LYS A 41 25.21 28.87 9.82
CA LYS A 41 24.90 28.02 10.99
C LYS A 41 26.15 27.54 11.74
N THR A 42 27.27 27.43 11.04
CA THR A 42 28.57 27.05 11.63
C THR A 42 29.44 28.25 12.00
N TYR A 43 28.99 29.48 11.73
CA TYR A 43 29.78 30.71 11.86
C TYR A 43 31.12 30.64 11.12
N THR A 44 31.10 30.07 9.91
CA THR A 44 32.29 29.91 9.05
C THR A 44 32.13 30.59 7.70
N SER A 45 33.20 30.65 6.91
CA SER A 45 33.15 31.16 5.54
C SER A 45 32.91 30.05 4.52
N HIS A 46 32.40 30.40 3.34
CA HIS A 46 32.27 29.46 2.21
C HIS A 46 33.59 28.79 1.87
N ALA A 47 34.70 29.54 1.94
CA ALA A 47 36.03 29.01 1.67
C ALA A 47 36.43 27.94 2.70
N SER A 48 36.04 28.09 3.97
CA SER A 48 36.27 27.08 5.00
C SER A 48 35.50 25.79 4.72
N ILE A 49 34.23 25.89 4.28
CA ILE A 49 33.42 24.72 3.90
C ILE A 49 34.02 24.02 2.68
N ILE A 50 34.43 24.76 1.66
CA ILE A 50 35.06 24.17 0.46
C ILE A 50 36.38 23.46 0.81
N ARG A 51 37.21 24.05 1.68
CA ARG A 51 38.43 23.40 2.16
C ARG A 51 38.11 22.12 2.96
N PHE A 52 37.09 22.16 3.81
CA PHE A 52 36.62 20.99 4.55
C PHE A 52 36.20 19.85 3.61
N THR A 53 35.40 20.13 2.58
CA THR A 53 34.97 19.10 1.61
C THR A 53 36.13 18.54 0.81
N ARG A 54 37.10 19.39 0.42
CA ARG A 54 38.31 18.95 -0.28
C ARG A 54 39.21 18.07 0.60
N LYS A 55 39.31 18.37 1.89
CA LYS A 55 40.03 17.53 2.86
C LYS A 55 39.40 16.15 3.01
N LEU A 56 38.10 16.04 2.81
CA LEU A 56 37.38 14.75 2.73
C LEU A 56 37.55 14.04 1.38
N GLY A 57 38.28 14.62 0.42
CA GLY A 57 38.55 14.06 -0.91
C GLY A 57 37.48 14.37 -1.95
N LEU A 58 36.74 15.47 -1.79
CA LEU A 58 35.60 15.83 -2.65
C LEU A 58 35.80 17.21 -3.30
N ASP A 59 35.34 17.37 -4.54
CA ASP A 59 35.63 18.56 -5.35
C ASP A 59 34.90 19.86 -4.94
N GLY A 60 34.03 19.80 -3.93
CA GLY A 60 33.33 20.97 -3.39
C GLY A 60 32.06 20.61 -2.63
N PHE A 61 31.29 21.64 -2.27
CA PHE A 61 30.07 21.47 -1.48
C PHE A 61 28.98 20.66 -2.20
N LYS A 62 28.84 20.82 -3.53
CA LYS A 62 27.84 20.07 -4.31
C LYS A 62 28.14 18.57 -4.32
N SER A 63 29.39 18.17 -4.59
CA SER A 63 29.79 16.75 -4.56
C SER A 63 29.70 16.17 -3.16
N PHE A 64 30.08 16.96 -2.14
CA PHE A 64 29.89 16.59 -0.74
C PHE A 64 28.43 16.34 -0.36
N LYS A 65 27.51 17.21 -0.77
CA LYS A 65 26.08 17.05 -0.48
C LYS A 65 25.53 15.78 -1.12
N ILE A 66 25.89 15.50 -2.37
CA ILE A 66 25.50 14.27 -3.08
C ILE A 66 26.01 13.03 -2.31
N GLU A 67 27.28 13.01 -1.93
CA GLU A 67 27.90 11.87 -1.24
C GLU A 67 27.38 11.67 0.19
N LEU A 68 27.06 12.77 0.88
CA LEU A 68 26.45 12.76 2.19
C LEU A 68 25.02 12.21 2.15
N LEU A 69 24.22 12.62 1.16
CA LEU A 69 22.86 12.11 0.97
C LEU A 69 22.87 10.62 0.61
N LYS A 70 23.81 10.18 -0.24
CA LYS A 70 24.03 8.74 -0.49
C LYS A 70 24.39 7.97 0.77
N THR A 71 25.25 8.52 1.63
CA THR A 71 25.61 7.86 2.89
C THR A 71 24.47 7.87 3.91
N ASN A 72 23.67 8.94 3.97
CA ASN A 72 22.49 9.02 4.83
C ASN A 72 21.38 8.08 4.35
N GLN A 73 21.29 7.87 3.03
CA GLN A 73 20.48 6.80 2.44
C GLN A 73 21.07 5.42 2.78
N GLN A 74 22.38 5.18 2.76
CA GLN A 74 22.95 3.87 3.13
C GLN A 74 22.88 3.54 4.64
N GLU A 75 22.91 4.54 5.54
CA GLU A 75 22.71 4.32 6.98
C GLU A 75 21.21 4.20 7.36
N ASN A 76 20.28 4.69 6.52
CA ASN A 76 18.81 4.55 6.67
C ASN A 76 18.15 3.57 5.66
N HIS A 77 18.93 2.99 4.76
CA HIS A 77 18.59 1.92 3.82
C HIS A 77 19.77 0.97 3.76
N VAL A 78 19.81 0.04 4.70
CA VAL A 78 19.65 -1.34 4.25
C VAL A 78 18.14 -1.56 4.21
N LEU A 79 17.47 -1.04 3.17
CA LEU A 79 16.31 -1.77 2.67
C LEU A 79 16.95 -3.00 2.03
N SER A 80 17.18 -4.03 2.85
CA SER A 80 17.03 -5.37 2.30
C SER A 80 15.68 -5.35 1.60
N GLU A 81 15.64 -5.68 0.31
CA GLU A 81 14.38 -5.97 -0.36
C GLU A 81 13.66 -6.97 0.54
N ILE A 82 12.62 -6.51 1.25
CA ILE A 82 11.91 -7.37 2.18
C ILE A 82 11.24 -8.41 1.30
N ASN A 83 11.61 -9.68 1.48
CA ASN A 83 10.95 -10.75 0.76
C ASN A 83 9.51 -10.85 1.27
N PRO A 84 8.48 -10.52 0.46
CA PRO A 84 7.10 -10.52 0.93
C PRO A 84 6.59 -11.92 1.27
N ASN A 85 7.23 -12.98 0.76
CA ASN A 85 6.94 -14.38 1.06
C ASN A 85 7.53 -14.83 2.41
N ILE A 86 8.70 -14.29 2.79
CA ILE A 86 9.43 -14.59 4.03
C ILE A 86 10.06 -13.28 4.55
N PRO A 87 9.29 -12.41 5.25
CA PRO A 87 9.75 -11.05 5.56
C PRO A 87 10.87 -10.95 6.59
N PHE A 88 11.19 -12.05 7.27
CA PHE A 88 12.13 -12.11 8.40
C PHE A 88 12.85 -13.47 8.46
N GLU A 89 14.03 -13.49 9.06
CA GLU A 89 14.89 -14.67 9.22
C GLU A 89 14.71 -15.37 10.58
N HIS A 90 15.20 -16.60 10.68
CA HIS A 90 15.04 -17.44 11.88
C HIS A 90 15.65 -16.84 13.16
N ASP A 91 16.77 -16.12 13.04
CA ASP A 91 17.51 -15.54 14.17
C ASP A 91 17.19 -14.05 14.43
N ASP A 92 16.18 -13.52 13.73
CA ASP A 92 15.78 -12.13 13.89
C ASP A 92 15.14 -11.86 15.26
N SER A 93 15.57 -10.77 15.89
CA SER A 93 14.94 -10.30 17.13
C SER A 93 13.49 -9.90 16.89
N ILE A 94 12.65 -10.01 17.92
CA ILE A 94 11.23 -9.60 17.87
C ILE A 94 11.04 -8.16 17.34
N LEU A 95 11.90 -7.22 17.74
CA LEU A 95 11.85 -5.83 17.26
C LEU A 95 12.29 -5.68 15.79
N LYS A 96 13.12 -6.58 15.27
CA LYS A 96 13.47 -6.61 13.85
C LYS A 96 12.30 -7.13 13.02
N ILE A 97 11.70 -8.26 13.42
CA ILE A 97 10.48 -8.81 12.80
C ILE A 97 9.37 -7.75 12.73
N SER A 98 9.11 -7.04 13.84
CA SER A 98 8.11 -5.96 13.88
C SER A 98 8.41 -4.84 12.88
N ARG A 99 9.68 -4.47 12.71
CA ARG A 99 10.12 -3.45 11.76
C ARG A 99 9.96 -3.91 10.31
N GLU A 100 10.37 -5.14 10.00
CA GLU A 100 10.21 -5.71 8.66
C GLU A 100 8.73 -5.81 8.27
N MET A 101 7.86 -6.21 9.20
CA MET A 101 6.42 -6.20 8.96
C MET A 101 5.86 -4.79 8.76
N MET A 102 6.35 -3.79 9.52
CA MET A 102 5.96 -2.39 9.33
C MET A 102 6.39 -1.87 7.95
N GLU A 103 7.64 -2.12 7.56
CA GLU A 103 8.20 -1.69 6.27
C GLU A 103 7.48 -2.36 5.10
N LEU A 104 7.23 -3.68 5.16
CA LEU A 104 6.43 -4.41 4.17
C LEU A 104 5.03 -3.81 4.03
N THR A 105 4.40 -3.46 5.15
CA THR A 105 3.06 -2.85 5.17
C THR A 105 3.08 -1.48 4.49
N GLN A 106 4.05 -0.63 4.83
CA GLN A 106 4.21 0.68 4.23
C GLN A 106 4.44 0.59 2.72
N GLN A 107 5.38 -0.27 2.30
CA GLN A 107 5.68 -0.51 0.89
C GLN A 107 4.43 -0.95 0.14
N THR A 108 3.72 -1.96 0.66
CA THR A 108 2.53 -2.51 0.01
C THR A 108 1.45 -1.45 -0.18
N ILE A 109 1.18 -0.62 0.83
CA ILE A 109 0.18 0.46 0.75
C ILE A 109 0.63 1.52 -0.27
N THR A 110 1.89 1.93 -0.23
CA THR A 110 2.44 2.92 -1.16
C THR A 110 2.37 2.43 -2.61
N GLU A 111 2.76 1.20 -2.88
CA GLU A 111 2.65 0.61 -4.22
C GLU A 111 1.19 0.45 -4.66
N SER A 112 0.30 0.03 -3.76
CA SER A 112 -1.13 -0.08 -4.06
C SER A 112 -1.72 1.27 -4.46
N TYR A 113 -1.37 2.35 -3.76
CA TYR A 113 -1.77 3.71 -4.11
C TYR A 113 -1.26 4.12 -5.50
N HIS A 114 0.00 3.83 -5.83
CA HIS A 114 0.57 4.20 -7.13
C HIS A 114 0.00 3.41 -8.31
N LEU A 115 -0.56 2.23 -8.07
CA LEU A 115 -1.26 1.43 -9.09
C LEU A 115 -2.71 1.84 -9.32
N LEU A 116 -3.28 2.70 -8.46
CA LEU A 116 -4.66 3.15 -8.62
C LEU A 116 -4.82 4.00 -9.87
N ASP A 117 -5.83 3.63 -10.66
CA ASP A 117 -6.33 4.39 -11.80
C ASP A 117 -7.64 5.05 -11.38
N GLU A 118 -7.65 6.40 -11.32
CA GLU A 118 -8.79 7.18 -10.86
C GLU A 118 -10.06 6.90 -11.69
N GLN A 119 -9.93 6.74 -13.01
CA GLN A 119 -11.06 6.50 -13.88
C GLN A 119 -11.67 5.12 -13.63
N LYS A 120 -10.83 4.09 -13.50
CA LYS A 120 -11.30 2.72 -13.19
C LYS A 120 -11.91 2.65 -11.79
N LEU A 121 -11.32 3.33 -10.81
CA LEU A 121 -11.87 3.41 -9.46
C LEU A 121 -13.25 4.07 -9.48
N PHE A 122 -13.39 5.21 -10.16
CA PHE A 122 -14.68 5.88 -10.32
C PHE A 122 -15.73 4.98 -10.96
N GLN A 123 -15.38 4.29 -12.06
CA GLN A 123 -16.30 3.38 -12.76
C GLN A 123 -16.71 2.20 -11.86
N ALA A 124 -15.76 1.58 -11.14
CA ALA A 124 -16.03 0.48 -10.23
C ALA A 124 -16.93 0.91 -9.08
N THR A 125 -16.61 2.02 -8.42
CA THR A 125 -17.43 2.58 -7.34
C THR A 125 -18.83 2.92 -7.84
N ARG A 126 -18.98 3.46 -9.05
CA ARG A 126 -20.31 3.75 -9.62
C ARG A 126 -21.12 2.47 -9.88
N GLN A 127 -20.51 1.44 -10.47
CA GLN A 127 -21.17 0.15 -10.70
C GLN A 127 -21.61 -0.51 -9.39
N LEU A 128 -20.77 -0.46 -8.35
CA LEU A 128 -21.12 -0.96 -7.02
C LEU A 128 -22.25 -0.13 -6.38
N TYR A 129 -22.25 1.19 -6.55
CA TYR A 129 -23.28 2.06 -5.99
C TYR A 129 -24.65 1.81 -6.61
N ASP A 130 -24.71 1.63 -7.94
CA ASP A 130 -25.96 1.45 -8.69
C ASP A 130 -26.51 0.00 -8.60
N ALA A 131 -25.71 -0.96 -8.14
CA ALA A 131 -26.10 -2.36 -8.05
C ALA A 131 -27.18 -2.61 -6.98
N LYS A 132 -28.17 -3.45 -7.29
CA LYS A 132 -29.16 -3.92 -6.31
C LYS A 132 -28.53 -4.82 -5.25
N ARG A 133 -27.59 -5.67 -5.67
CA ARG A 133 -26.81 -6.57 -4.81
C ARG A 133 -25.38 -6.64 -5.32
N ILE A 134 -24.44 -6.79 -4.39
CA ILE A 134 -23.02 -6.96 -4.68
C ILE A 134 -22.63 -8.39 -4.30
N PHE A 135 -22.18 -9.17 -5.27
CA PHE A 135 -21.72 -10.54 -5.04
C PHE A 135 -20.20 -10.59 -4.98
N LEU A 136 -19.68 -10.94 -3.81
CA LEU A 136 -18.25 -11.02 -3.53
C LEU A 136 -17.76 -12.44 -3.79
N PHE A 137 -16.86 -12.60 -4.76
CA PHE A 137 -16.19 -13.86 -5.07
C PHE A 137 -14.77 -13.81 -4.53
N ALA A 138 -14.53 -14.49 -3.41
CA ALA A 138 -13.23 -14.53 -2.75
C ALA A 138 -13.05 -15.87 -2.02
N LEU A 139 -11.84 -16.43 -2.01
CA LEU A 139 -11.53 -17.70 -1.34
C LEU A 139 -10.31 -17.55 -0.43
N GLY A 140 -10.22 -18.39 0.60
CA GLY A 140 -9.11 -18.38 1.57
C GLY A 140 -9.03 -17.05 2.33
N ASP A 141 -7.82 -16.56 2.58
CA ASP A 141 -7.59 -15.33 3.35
C ASP A 141 -8.29 -14.09 2.75
N SER A 142 -8.46 -14.06 1.43
CA SER A 142 -9.16 -12.98 0.74
C SER A 142 -10.66 -12.96 1.02
N GLN A 143 -11.26 -14.09 1.42
CA GLN A 143 -12.64 -14.12 1.90
C GLN A 143 -12.80 -13.32 3.20
N ILE A 144 -11.81 -13.34 4.10
CA ILE A 144 -11.83 -12.56 5.35
C ILE A 144 -11.83 -11.05 5.03
N ARG A 145 -11.07 -10.64 4.01
CA ARG A 145 -11.09 -9.24 3.54
C ARG A 145 -12.45 -8.88 2.92
N ALA A 146 -13.04 -9.80 2.15
CA ALA A 146 -14.37 -9.63 1.58
C ALA A 146 -15.46 -9.51 2.66
N GLU A 147 -15.39 -10.31 3.73
CA GLU A 147 -16.29 -10.25 4.90
C GLU A 147 -16.19 -8.89 5.63
N SER A 148 -14.96 -8.41 5.85
CA SER A 148 -14.71 -7.06 6.41
C SER A 148 -15.35 -5.97 5.54
N PHE A 149 -15.21 -6.07 4.20
CA PHE A 149 -15.82 -5.12 3.27
C PHE A 149 -17.35 -5.23 3.24
N GLN A 150 -17.91 -6.44 3.24
CA GLN A 150 -19.35 -6.71 3.35
C GLN A 150 -19.93 -6.03 4.60
N ASN A 151 -19.28 -6.17 5.75
CA ASN A 151 -19.71 -5.50 6.98
C ASN A 151 -19.78 -3.98 6.85
N LYS A 152 -18.83 -3.37 6.12
CA LYS A 152 -18.83 -1.93 5.85
C LYS A 152 -19.99 -1.54 4.93
N LEU A 153 -20.24 -2.31 3.87
CA LEU A 153 -21.34 -2.05 2.92
C LEU A 153 -22.72 -2.06 3.58
N TRP A 154 -22.97 -2.98 4.52
CA TRP A 154 -24.25 -3.00 5.26
C TRP A 154 -24.51 -1.70 6.04
N LYS A 155 -23.47 -1.02 6.54
CA LYS A 155 -23.61 0.24 7.28
C LYS A 155 -24.15 1.39 6.42
N ILE A 156 -24.03 1.28 5.10
CA ILE A 156 -24.55 2.24 4.12
C ILE A 156 -25.69 1.64 3.29
N ASN A 157 -26.36 0.62 3.84
CA ASN A 157 -27.50 -0.06 3.21
C ASN A 157 -27.20 -0.60 1.80
N GLN A 158 -25.96 -1.04 1.58
CA GLN A 158 -25.56 -1.77 0.37
C GLN A 158 -25.58 -3.28 0.64
N TYR A 159 -26.32 -4.02 -0.18
CA TYR A 159 -26.56 -5.45 0.02
C TYR A 159 -25.44 -6.29 -0.60
N ALA A 160 -24.44 -6.64 0.22
CA ALA A 160 -23.36 -7.52 -0.19
C ALA A 160 -23.57 -8.98 0.27
N ILE A 161 -23.27 -9.93 -0.62
CA ILE A 161 -23.38 -11.38 -0.43
C ILE A 161 -22.03 -12.01 -0.76
N LEU A 162 -21.50 -12.84 0.14
CA LEU A 162 -20.33 -13.67 -0.15
C LEU A 162 -20.79 -14.84 -1.02
N ALA A 163 -20.54 -14.75 -2.32
CA ALA A 163 -20.97 -15.77 -3.26
C ALA A 163 -20.29 -17.11 -3.02
N THR A 164 -19.09 -17.10 -2.43
CA THR A 164 -18.29 -18.30 -2.15
C THR A 164 -18.58 -18.93 -0.80
N ASP A 165 -19.41 -18.31 0.05
CA ASP A 165 -19.73 -18.87 1.36
C ASP A 165 -20.32 -20.28 1.20
N ARG A 166 -19.90 -21.19 2.08
CA ARG A 166 -20.28 -22.62 2.06
C ARG A 166 -20.05 -23.33 0.72
N SER A 167 -19.14 -22.82 -0.12
CA SER A 167 -18.89 -23.32 -1.47
C SER A 167 -20.08 -23.20 -2.44
N GLU A 168 -21.04 -22.32 -2.18
CA GLU A 168 -22.28 -22.14 -2.96
C GLU A 168 -22.13 -21.21 -4.19
N TRP A 169 -20.90 -21.00 -4.65
CA TRP A 169 -20.58 -20.08 -5.75
C TRP A 169 -21.39 -20.35 -7.02
N ALA A 170 -21.67 -21.61 -7.34
CA ALA A 170 -22.41 -22.00 -8.54
C ALA A 170 -23.89 -21.58 -8.46
N VAL A 171 -24.53 -21.77 -7.31
CA VAL A 171 -25.94 -21.41 -7.09
C VAL A 171 -26.10 -19.89 -7.12
N HIS A 172 -25.18 -19.16 -6.49
CA HIS A 172 -25.15 -17.70 -6.60
C HIS A 172 -24.97 -17.27 -8.06
N THR A 173 -23.93 -17.75 -8.74
CA THR A 173 -23.62 -17.44 -10.15
C THR A 173 -24.83 -17.63 -11.07
N ALA A 174 -25.61 -18.70 -10.90
CA ALA A 174 -26.79 -18.98 -11.72
C ALA A 174 -27.91 -17.94 -11.56
N ASN A 175 -28.01 -17.27 -10.41
CA ASN A 175 -29.13 -16.41 -10.01
C ASN A 175 -28.80 -14.90 -9.99
N ILE A 176 -27.56 -14.52 -10.31
CA ILE A 176 -27.16 -13.12 -10.47
C ILE A 176 -27.71 -12.57 -11.79
N THR A 177 -28.18 -11.31 -11.77
CA THR A 177 -28.75 -10.63 -12.94
C THR A 177 -27.95 -9.36 -13.29
N SER A 178 -28.28 -8.72 -14.41
CA SER A 178 -27.65 -7.46 -14.85
C SER A 178 -27.94 -6.26 -13.95
N GLU A 179 -28.82 -6.40 -12.96
CA GLU A 179 -29.08 -5.37 -11.94
C GLU A 179 -28.14 -5.49 -10.72
N ASP A 180 -27.35 -6.57 -10.65
CA ASP A 180 -26.37 -6.82 -9.61
C ASP A 180 -24.95 -6.48 -10.10
N CYS A 181 -23.97 -6.53 -9.21
CA CYS A 181 -22.55 -6.43 -9.57
C CYS A 181 -21.76 -7.58 -8.95
N ALA A 182 -20.86 -8.19 -9.71
CA ALA A 182 -19.92 -9.20 -9.21
C ALA A 182 -18.55 -8.57 -8.96
N LEU A 183 -18.01 -8.74 -7.75
CA LEU A 183 -16.67 -8.31 -7.36
C LEU A 183 -15.82 -9.52 -7.04
N PHE A 184 -14.87 -9.82 -7.93
CA PHE A 184 -13.88 -10.88 -7.74
C PHE A 184 -12.66 -10.31 -7.00
N ILE A 185 -12.25 -10.95 -5.92
CA ILE A 185 -11.07 -10.60 -5.12
C ILE A 185 -10.12 -11.79 -5.20
N SER A 186 -9.19 -11.75 -6.17
CA SER A 186 -8.40 -12.91 -6.56
C SER A 186 -6.99 -12.49 -6.96
N TYR A 187 -6.00 -12.80 -6.12
CA TYR A 187 -4.62 -12.31 -6.29
C TYR A 187 -4.03 -12.74 -7.63
N ASP A 188 -4.02 -14.05 -7.92
CA ASP A 188 -3.51 -14.58 -9.19
C ASP A 188 -4.54 -14.61 -10.31
N ALA A 189 -5.83 -14.49 -9.98
CA ALA A 189 -6.93 -14.55 -10.94
C ALA A 189 -6.93 -15.82 -11.83
N LYS A 190 -6.61 -16.98 -11.22
CA LYS A 190 -6.46 -18.30 -11.90
C LYS A 190 -7.51 -19.35 -11.50
N SER A 191 -8.38 -19.06 -10.54
CA SER A 191 -9.41 -20.00 -10.07
C SER A 191 -10.32 -20.46 -11.23
N PRO A 192 -10.41 -21.77 -11.53
CA PRO A 192 -11.31 -22.26 -12.57
C PRO A 192 -12.78 -21.96 -12.27
N HIS A 193 -13.17 -21.96 -10.99
CA HIS A 193 -14.51 -21.60 -10.56
C HIS A 193 -14.79 -20.12 -10.84
N ASP A 194 -13.86 -19.22 -10.51
CA ASP A 194 -14.02 -17.77 -10.75
C ASP A 194 -14.11 -17.48 -12.25
N ILE A 195 -13.28 -18.14 -13.06
CA ILE A 195 -13.31 -18.02 -14.52
C ILE A 195 -14.65 -18.49 -15.09
N THR A 196 -15.12 -19.66 -14.64
CA THR A 196 -16.41 -20.22 -15.09
C THR A 196 -17.56 -19.29 -14.70
N ALA A 197 -17.55 -18.77 -13.47
CA ALA A 197 -18.54 -17.82 -13.00
C ALA A 197 -18.51 -16.52 -13.81
N ALA A 198 -17.33 -15.94 -14.03
CA ALA A 198 -17.18 -14.71 -14.79
C ALA A 198 -17.65 -14.86 -16.25
N GLU A 199 -17.34 -15.99 -16.92
CA GLU A 199 -17.82 -16.27 -18.28
C GLU A 199 -19.36 -16.32 -18.33
N TRP A 200 -19.98 -17.01 -17.37
CA TRP A 200 -21.44 -17.07 -17.25
C TRP A 200 -22.06 -15.69 -17.01
N LEU A 201 -21.54 -14.94 -16.05
CA LEU A 201 -22.02 -13.61 -15.69
C LEU A 201 -21.87 -12.62 -16.85
N LYS A 202 -20.74 -12.68 -17.56
CA LYS A 202 -20.48 -11.86 -18.76
C LYS A 202 -21.52 -12.13 -19.84
N SER A 203 -21.85 -13.39 -20.08
CA SER A 203 -22.88 -13.78 -21.07
C SER A 203 -24.28 -13.24 -20.75
N ARG A 204 -24.53 -12.86 -19.50
CA ARG A 204 -25.79 -12.31 -18.99
C ARG A 204 -25.77 -10.79 -18.82
N GLY A 205 -24.68 -10.13 -19.21
CA GLY A 205 -24.54 -8.67 -19.07
C GLY A 205 -24.47 -8.20 -17.61
N VAL A 206 -24.00 -9.07 -16.70
CA VAL A 206 -23.72 -8.68 -15.31
C VAL A 206 -22.41 -7.87 -15.28
N PRO A 207 -22.38 -6.67 -14.68
CA PRO A 207 -21.15 -5.95 -14.39
C PRO A 207 -20.17 -6.77 -13.54
N ILE A 208 -18.92 -6.86 -14.00
CA ILE A 208 -17.85 -7.60 -13.33
C ILE A 208 -16.66 -6.69 -13.03
N ILE A 209 -16.32 -6.60 -11.75
CA ILE A 209 -15.12 -5.93 -11.24
C ILE A 209 -14.15 -6.99 -10.72
N LEU A 210 -12.85 -6.82 -10.98
CA LEU A 210 -11.79 -7.70 -10.50
C LEU A 210 -10.72 -6.90 -9.75
N LEU A 211 -10.40 -7.33 -8.53
CA LEU A 211 -9.19 -6.94 -7.80
C LEU A 211 -8.13 -8.04 -7.97
N THR A 212 -6.97 -7.72 -8.54
CA THR A 212 -5.94 -8.72 -8.84
C THR A 212 -4.54 -8.12 -9.01
N SER A 213 -3.49 -8.90 -8.76
CA SER A 213 -2.12 -8.53 -9.16
C SER A 213 -1.80 -8.93 -10.61
N HIS A 214 -2.61 -9.80 -11.21
CA HIS A 214 -2.38 -10.38 -12.53
C HIS A 214 -3.33 -9.82 -13.58
N ILE A 215 -3.17 -8.54 -13.93
CA ILE A 215 -4.06 -7.81 -14.88
C ILE A 215 -4.11 -8.37 -16.31
N THR A 216 -3.21 -9.31 -16.66
CA THR A 216 -3.17 -9.98 -17.98
C THR A 216 -3.82 -11.37 -17.96
N SER A 217 -4.37 -11.80 -16.82
CA SER A 217 -4.98 -13.12 -16.63
C SER A 217 -6.21 -13.34 -17.52
N LYS A 218 -6.66 -14.60 -17.63
CA LYS A 218 -7.91 -14.94 -18.33
C LYS A 218 -9.11 -14.21 -17.69
N LEU A 219 -9.19 -14.21 -16.36
CA LEU A 219 -10.27 -13.54 -15.63
C LEU A 219 -10.25 -12.03 -15.85
N SER A 220 -9.07 -11.39 -15.92
CA SER A 220 -8.94 -9.96 -16.24
C SER A 220 -9.47 -9.60 -17.62
N LYS A 221 -9.39 -10.50 -18.61
CA LYS A 221 -9.94 -10.29 -19.96
C LYS A 221 -11.47 -10.39 -20.00
N ILE A 222 -12.08 -11.05 -19.02
CA ILE A 222 -13.53 -11.23 -18.93
C ILE A 222 -14.17 -10.05 -18.17
N ALA A 223 -13.52 -9.61 -17.09
CA ALA A 223 -13.98 -8.50 -16.25
C ALA A 223 -14.15 -7.20 -17.04
N ASP A 224 -15.16 -6.41 -16.67
CA ASP A 224 -15.38 -5.08 -17.26
C ASP A 224 -14.37 -4.07 -16.73
N ILE A 225 -14.03 -4.19 -15.44
CA ILE A 225 -13.09 -3.30 -14.75
C ILE A 225 -12.10 -4.13 -13.94
N CYS A 226 -10.81 -3.87 -14.14
CA CYS A 226 -9.73 -4.44 -13.34
C CYS A 226 -9.05 -3.35 -12.51
N ILE A 227 -9.07 -3.49 -11.19
CA ILE A 227 -8.29 -2.68 -10.26
C ILE A 227 -7.06 -3.49 -9.86
N ALA A 228 -5.88 -2.93 -10.12
CA ALA A 228 -4.61 -3.61 -9.87
C ALA A 228 -4.22 -3.53 -8.39
N VAL A 229 -3.63 -4.60 -7.87
CA VAL A 229 -2.85 -4.60 -6.62
C VAL A 229 -1.40 -5.00 -6.92
N PRO A 230 -0.43 -4.65 -6.05
CA PRO A 230 0.97 -4.98 -6.25
C PRO A 230 1.22 -6.49 -6.34
N ASN A 231 2.08 -6.89 -7.28
CA ASN A 231 2.52 -8.27 -7.44
C ASN A 231 3.80 -8.54 -6.64
N LEU A 232 3.70 -8.50 -5.31
CA LEU A 232 4.81 -8.63 -4.37
C LEU A 232 5.07 -10.06 -3.90
N GLU A 233 4.06 -10.95 -3.91
CA GLU A 233 4.22 -12.33 -3.46
C GLU A 233 4.46 -13.27 -4.66
N ASP A 234 5.56 -14.05 -4.62
CA ASP A 234 5.87 -15.07 -5.62
C ASP A 234 5.48 -16.47 -5.13
N LYS A 235 4.65 -17.17 -5.91
CA LYS A 235 4.21 -18.54 -5.61
C LYS A 235 5.26 -19.62 -5.86
N SER A 236 6.31 -19.32 -6.61
CA SER A 236 7.40 -20.25 -6.86
C SER A 236 8.35 -20.38 -5.66
N GLU A 237 8.23 -19.49 -4.69
CA GLU A 237 8.98 -19.51 -3.43
C GLU A 237 8.16 -20.07 -2.27
N LEU A 238 8.86 -20.49 -1.22
CA LEU A 238 8.23 -20.82 0.05
C LEU A 238 7.59 -19.54 0.62
N LYS A 239 6.31 -19.63 0.96
CA LYS A 239 5.55 -18.54 1.57
C LYS A 239 5.05 -18.95 2.95
N ILE A 240 5.41 -18.17 3.98
CA ILE A 240 5.02 -18.49 5.35
C ILE A 240 3.55 -18.11 5.65
N ALA A 241 3.06 -17.04 5.02
CA ALA A 241 1.68 -16.57 5.09
C ALA A 241 1.41 -15.55 3.97
N THR A 242 0.15 -15.16 3.79
CA THR A 242 -0.21 -14.04 2.90
C THR A 242 -0.20 -12.74 3.70
N PHE A 243 0.73 -11.83 3.39
CA PHE A 243 0.83 -10.53 4.04
C PHE A 243 0.53 -9.42 3.04
N ALA A 244 1.43 -9.18 2.09
CA ALA A 244 1.34 -8.09 1.13
C ALA A 244 0.04 -8.15 0.30
N SER A 245 -0.36 -9.34 -0.16
CA SER A 245 -1.60 -9.52 -0.91
C SER A 245 -2.84 -9.09 -0.11
N GLN A 246 -2.90 -9.43 1.19
CA GLN A 246 -4.06 -9.11 2.03
C GLN A 246 -4.06 -7.64 2.48
N ILE A 247 -2.88 -7.06 2.73
CA ILE A 247 -2.72 -5.62 3.00
C ILE A 247 -3.20 -4.81 1.80
N ALA A 248 -2.80 -5.19 0.59
CA ALA A 248 -3.23 -4.52 -0.63
C ALA A 248 -4.75 -4.61 -0.83
N PHE A 249 -5.35 -5.79 -0.65
CA PHE A 249 -6.80 -5.94 -0.75
C PHE A 249 -7.55 -5.11 0.29
N ASP A 250 -7.14 -5.14 1.56
CA ASP A 250 -7.81 -4.35 2.60
C ASP A 250 -7.71 -2.85 2.30
N TYR A 251 -6.54 -2.37 1.88
CA TYR A 251 -6.35 -0.98 1.47
C TYR A 251 -7.29 -0.57 0.33
N ILE A 252 -7.30 -1.32 -0.77
CA ILE A 252 -8.14 -1.01 -1.94
C ILE A 252 -9.63 -1.09 -1.60
N LEU A 253 -10.06 -2.09 -0.83
CA LEU A 253 -11.46 -2.21 -0.39
C LEU A 253 -11.87 -1.05 0.53
N ASN A 254 -10.96 -0.54 1.38
CA ASN A 254 -11.21 0.64 2.19
C ASN A 254 -11.32 1.91 1.34
N VAL A 255 -10.52 2.05 0.28
CA VAL A 255 -10.62 3.15 -0.69
C VAL A 255 -11.96 3.08 -1.45
N ILE A 256 -12.34 1.90 -1.95
CA ILE A 256 -13.64 1.69 -2.61
C ILE A 256 -14.80 2.02 -1.66
N PHE A 257 -14.77 1.53 -0.42
CA PHE A 257 -15.80 1.85 0.56
C PHE A 257 -15.89 3.35 0.83
N SER A 258 -14.75 4.03 1.00
CA SER A 258 -14.72 5.47 1.28
C SER A 258 -15.27 6.30 0.10
N THR A 259 -14.98 5.88 -1.13
CA THR A 259 -15.53 6.53 -2.33
C THR A 259 -17.02 6.22 -2.52
N LEU A 260 -17.48 5.01 -2.20
CA LEU A 260 -18.91 4.66 -2.15
C LEU A 260 -19.65 5.52 -1.12
N TYR A 261 -19.06 5.69 0.05
CA TYR A 261 -19.60 6.54 1.11
C TYR A 261 -19.74 7.98 0.62
N GLN A 262 -18.75 8.49 -0.11
CA GLN A 262 -18.71 9.87 -0.61
C GLN A 262 -19.78 10.17 -1.67
N ILE A 263 -20.19 9.19 -2.49
CA ILE A 263 -21.20 9.42 -3.56
C ILE A 263 -22.49 10.04 -3.00
N ASP A 264 -22.92 9.60 -1.82
CA ASP A 264 -24.12 10.10 -1.15
C ASP A 264 -23.87 10.27 0.35
N TYR A 265 -22.94 11.18 0.67
CA TYR A 265 -22.36 11.33 2.00
C TYR A 265 -23.41 11.54 3.10
N GLU A 266 -24.39 12.42 2.89
CA GLU A 266 -25.42 12.71 3.90
C GLU A 266 -26.37 11.53 4.10
N LYS A 267 -26.84 10.89 3.02
CA LYS A 267 -27.68 9.69 3.13
C LYS A 267 -26.98 8.55 3.85
N ASN A 268 -25.69 8.35 3.55
CA ASN A 268 -24.89 7.31 4.18
C ASN A 268 -24.63 7.60 5.66
N LYS A 269 -24.50 8.88 6.04
CA LYS A 269 -24.43 9.31 7.43
C LYS A 269 -25.75 9.07 8.16
N ASP A 270 -26.88 9.36 7.52
CA ASP A 270 -28.21 9.10 8.08
C ASP A 270 -28.43 7.61 8.36
N TYR A 271 -28.00 6.72 7.45
CA TYR A 271 -28.04 5.27 7.71
C TYR A 271 -27.23 4.88 8.96
N GLN A 272 -26.04 5.45 9.15
CA GLN A 272 -25.24 5.16 10.34
C GLN A 272 -25.90 5.65 11.63
N THR A 273 -26.46 6.87 11.61
CA THR A 273 -27.18 7.41 12.77
C THR A 273 -28.40 6.55 13.11
N LEU A 274 -29.17 6.12 12.11
CA LEU A 274 -30.31 5.23 12.31
C LEU A 274 -29.89 3.88 12.90
N ASN A 275 -28.81 3.28 12.37
CA ASN A 275 -28.27 2.02 12.87
C ASN A 275 -27.81 2.14 14.33
N GLN A 276 -27.14 3.24 14.69
CA GLN A 276 -26.71 3.51 16.06
C GLN A 276 -27.89 3.68 17.01
N GLN A 277 -28.93 4.42 16.58
CA GLN A 277 -30.15 4.61 17.35
C GLN A 277 -30.86 3.27 17.59
N PHE A 278 -31.02 2.46 16.54
CA PHE A 278 -31.63 1.13 16.70
C PHE A 278 -30.85 0.25 17.68
N LEU A 279 -29.51 0.27 17.62
CA LEU A 279 -28.68 -0.47 18.56
C LEU A 279 -28.77 0.07 19.99
N SER A 280 -28.83 1.39 20.19
CA SER A 280 -28.99 1.95 21.54
C SER A 280 -30.34 1.61 22.16
N ASP A 281 -31.39 1.61 21.34
CA ASP A 281 -32.77 1.37 21.80
C ASP A 281 -33.01 -0.12 22.15
N ASN A 282 -32.18 -1.03 21.64
CA ASN A 282 -32.36 -2.48 21.79
C ASN A 282 -31.23 -3.19 22.56
N ASN A 283 -30.20 -2.46 23.03
CA ASN A 283 -29.14 -3.00 23.89
C ASN A 283 -29.36 -2.63 25.38
N ALA A 284 -30.54 -2.97 25.90
CA ALA A 284 -30.85 -2.97 27.34
C ALA A 284 -30.79 -4.38 27.93
#